data_AF-A0A5J4UIV3-F1
#
_entry.id   AF-A0A5J4UIV3-F1
#
_cell.length_a   1.000
_cell.length_b   1.000
_cell.length_c   1.000
_cell.angle_alpha   90.00
_cell.angle_beta   90.00
_cell.angle_gamma   90.00
#
_symmetry.space_group_name_H-M   'P 1'
#
loop_
_entity.id
_entity.type
_entity.pdbx_description
1 polymer ?
#
loop_
_entity_poly.entity_id
_entity_poly.type
_entity_poly.pdbx_seq_one_letter_code
_entity_poly.pdbx_strand_id
1 'polypeptide(L)'
;MQDAARAIISFTDSQAYKKDRKQNEQPESESSDSPIEIAAYLEYLRNKLINNNAIKQMIKNHNLLQSITLLTIFKLNNHSNQKVDRLRFNVRHNSRWCLNWIKIYGDAQDFADLVNVGYGKVICISLSTAGGIGEEEDDEIRNGLNNIYWFLKEQHEGRNWYSSFQPLPFLVRQTEEQIEEEGAIEEIEALMNNGYDIDIKFMANGAKTETLNHFIHNN
;
A
#
# COMPACT_ATOMS: atom_id res chain seq x y z
N MET A 1 -17.40 -11.81 -4.53
CA MET A 1 -16.27 -11.54 -3.60
C MET A 1 -15.43 -12.78 -3.36
N GLN A 2 -15.99 -13.94 -2.99
CA GLN A 2 -15.19 -15.14 -2.74
C GLN A 2 -14.38 -15.60 -3.97
N ASP A 3 -14.97 -15.58 -5.17
CA ASP A 3 -14.25 -16.00 -6.39
C ASP A 3 -13.10 -15.05 -6.73
N ALA A 4 -13.34 -13.73 -6.64
CA ALA A 4 -12.31 -12.71 -6.81
C ALA A 4 -11.16 -12.88 -5.80
N ALA A 5 -11.49 -13.18 -4.53
CA ALA A 5 -10.49 -13.42 -3.49
C ALA A 5 -9.65 -14.66 -3.81
N ARG A 6 -10.27 -15.77 -4.21
CA ARG A 6 -9.55 -17.00 -4.59
C ARG A 6 -8.64 -16.78 -5.79
N ALA A 7 -9.09 -16.05 -6.80
CA ALA A 7 -8.29 -15.74 -7.99
C ALA A 7 -7.07 -14.88 -7.64
N ILE A 8 -7.23 -13.85 -6.82
CA ILE A 8 -6.13 -12.98 -6.37
C ILE A 8 -5.10 -13.79 -5.56
N ILE A 9 -5.55 -14.62 -4.62
CA ILE A 9 -4.65 -15.45 -3.79
C ILE A 9 -3.87 -16.43 -4.67
N SER A 10 -4.57 -17.20 -5.51
CA SER A 10 -3.96 -18.16 -6.43
C SER A 10 -2.92 -17.49 -7.35
N PHE A 11 -3.25 -16.31 -7.86
CA PHE A 11 -2.34 -15.55 -8.70
C PHE A 11 -1.09 -15.16 -7.94
N THR A 12 -1.19 -14.57 -6.75
CA THR A 12 0.00 -14.15 -5.98
C THR A 12 0.86 -15.33 -5.55
N ASP A 13 0.24 -16.43 -5.13
CA ASP A 13 0.95 -17.65 -4.74
C ASP A 13 1.77 -18.21 -5.91
N SER A 14 1.20 -18.19 -7.13
CA SER A 14 1.91 -18.59 -8.34
C SER A 14 3.11 -17.69 -8.67
N GLN A 15 3.06 -16.40 -8.32
CA GLN A 15 4.16 -15.46 -8.54
C GLN A 15 5.28 -15.67 -7.50
N ALA A 16 4.93 -15.88 -6.24
CA ALA A 16 5.88 -16.19 -5.17
C ALA A 16 6.65 -17.49 -5.49
N TYR A 17 5.92 -18.53 -5.86
CA TYR A 17 6.48 -19.82 -6.27
C TYR A 17 7.47 -19.70 -7.46
N LYS A 18 7.17 -18.83 -8.44
CA LYS A 18 8.06 -18.57 -9.58
C LYS A 18 9.33 -17.82 -9.18
N LYS A 19 9.30 -16.98 -8.14
CA LYS A 19 10.47 -16.25 -7.65
C LYS A 19 11.49 -17.21 -7.01
N ASP A 20 11.01 -18.20 -6.27
CA ASP A 20 11.85 -19.20 -5.59
C ASP A 20 12.49 -20.20 -6.58
N ARG A 21 11.80 -20.54 -7.67
CA ARG A 21 12.34 -21.43 -8.73
C ARG A 21 13.28 -20.73 -9.72
N LYS A 22 13.13 -19.43 -9.97
CA LYS A 22 14.01 -18.66 -10.88
C LYS A 22 15.46 -18.55 -10.42
N GLN A 23 15.80 -19.04 -9.23
CA GLN A 23 17.19 -19.22 -8.80
C GLN A 23 17.83 -20.53 -9.32
N ASN A 24 17.05 -21.52 -9.81
CA ASN A 24 17.59 -22.85 -10.15
C ASN A 24 17.22 -23.44 -11.52
N GLU A 25 16.29 -22.89 -12.33
CA GLU A 25 16.00 -23.44 -13.68
C GLU A 25 15.32 -22.44 -14.64
N GLN A 26 15.41 -22.71 -15.96
CA GLN A 26 14.93 -21.88 -17.09
C GLN A 26 13.45 -21.45 -16.95
N PRO A 27 13.05 -20.26 -17.45
CA PRO A 27 11.72 -19.73 -17.23
C PRO A 27 10.68 -20.48 -18.08
N GLU A 28 9.93 -21.38 -17.45
CA GLU A 28 8.67 -21.89 -17.99
C GLU A 28 7.63 -20.75 -18.10
N SER A 29 6.76 -20.88 -19.10
CA SER A 29 5.82 -19.86 -19.58
C SER A 29 4.97 -19.24 -18.46
N GLU A 30 4.72 -17.93 -18.58
CA GLU A 30 3.81 -17.21 -17.69
C GLU A 30 2.42 -17.88 -17.71
N SER A 31 2.06 -18.57 -16.62
CA SER A 31 0.71 -19.11 -16.42
C SER A 31 -0.38 -18.09 -16.77
N SER A 32 -1.47 -18.60 -17.34
CA SER A 32 -2.54 -17.91 -18.07
C SER A 32 -3.43 -16.93 -17.28
N ASP A 33 -3.18 -16.70 -16.00
CA ASP A 33 -3.92 -15.70 -15.24
C ASP A 33 -3.36 -14.32 -15.62
N SER A 34 -3.97 -13.74 -16.65
CA SER A 34 -3.53 -12.48 -17.23
C SER A 34 -3.66 -11.37 -16.19
N PRO A 35 -2.67 -10.47 -16.01
CA PRO A 35 -2.79 -9.27 -15.19
C PRO A 35 -4.06 -8.44 -15.46
N ILE A 36 -4.67 -8.62 -16.64
CA ILE A 36 -5.99 -8.09 -17.01
C ILE A 36 -7.09 -8.58 -16.07
N GLU A 37 -7.14 -9.88 -15.80
CA GLU A 37 -8.17 -10.48 -14.94
C GLU A 37 -7.99 -10.03 -13.49
N ILE A 38 -6.74 -9.99 -13.01
CA ILE A 38 -6.43 -9.48 -11.66
C ILE A 38 -6.77 -8.00 -11.52
N ALA A 39 -6.48 -7.18 -12.53
CA ALA A 39 -6.89 -5.78 -12.54
C ALA A 39 -8.42 -5.65 -12.46
N ALA A 40 -9.18 -6.47 -13.18
CA ALA A 40 -10.63 -6.47 -13.16
C ALA A 40 -11.19 -6.92 -11.79
N TYR A 41 -10.61 -7.94 -11.16
CA TYR A 41 -11.02 -8.37 -9.82
C TYR A 41 -10.72 -7.32 -8.76
N LEU A 42 -9.55 -6.67 -8.81
CA LEU A 42 -9.20 -5.59 -7.89
C LEU A 42 -10.12 -4.38 -8.07
N GLU A 43 -10.47 -4.02 -9.30
CA GLU A 43 -11.47 -2.98 -9.56
C GLU A 43 -12.86 -3.36 -9.03
N TYR A 44 -13.28 -4.61 -9.22
CA TYR A 44 -14.51 -5.13 -8.63
C TYR A 44 -14.48 -5.04 -7.10
N LEU A 45 -13.38 -5.42 -6.45
CA LEU A 45 -13.23 -5.31 -5.00
C LEU A 45 -13.28 -3.85 -4.55
N ARG A 46 -12.53 -2.94 -5.19
CA ARG A 46 -12.56 -1.50 -4.95
C ARG A 46 -13.99 -0.95 -4.98
N ASN A 47 -14.74 -1.25 -6.02
CA ASN A 47 -16.12 -0.79 -6.18
C ASN A 47 -17.07 -1.38 -5.12
N LYS A 48 -16.78 -2.60 -4.63
CA LYS A 48 -17.53 -3.21 -3.53
C LYS A 48 -17.18 -2.61 -2.18
N LEU A 49 -15.92 -2.23 -1.95
CA LEU A 49 -15.44 -1.65 -0.69
C LEU A 49 -16.04 -0.27 -0.39
N ILE A 50 -16.55 0.45 -1.40
CA ILE A 50 -17.40 1.64 -1.20
C ILE A 50 -18.61 1.30 -0.30
N ASN A 51 -19.05 0.03 -0.25
CA ASN A 51 -20.09 -0.46 0.66
C ASN A 51 -19.46 -1.19 1.86
N ASN A 52 -19.55 -0.59 3.07
CA ASN A 52 -18.91 -1.03 4.31
C ASN A 52 -19.01 -2.52 4.69
N ASN A 53 -20.06 -3.24 4.25
CA ASN A 53 -20.21 -4.67 4.56
C ASN A 53 -19.19 -5.57 3.84
N ALA A 54 -18.66 -5.12 2.69
CA ALA A 54 -17.65 -5.86 1.93
C ALA A 54 -16.28 -5.85 2.61
N ILE A 55 -15.94 -4.72 3.25
CA ILE A 55 -14.68 -4.50 3.97
C ILE A 55 -14.49 -5.58 5.05
N LYS A 56 -15.52 -5.78 5.90
CA LYS A 56 -15.48 -6.77 7.00
C LYS A 56 -15.26 -8.21 6.53
N GLN A 57 -15.66 -8.56 5.32
CA GLN A 57 -15.43 -9.91 4.77
C GLN A 57 -14.03 -10.06 4.20
N MET A 58 -13.45 -9.01 3.61
CA MET A 58 -12.10 -9.04 3.06
C MET A 58 -11.04 -9.10 4.16
N ILE A 59 -11.22 -8.30 5.20
CA ILE A 59 -10.30 -8.19 6.34
C ILE A 59 -10.09 -9.54 7.04
N LYS A 60 -11.17 -10.31 7.23
CA LYS A 60 -11.10 -11.63 7.88
C LYS A 60 -10.29 -12.68 7.11
N ASN A 61 -9.89 -12.39 5.87
CA ASN A 61 -9.10 -13.28 5.06
C ASN A 61 -7.65 -12.77 4.98
N HIS A 62 -6.83 -13.18 5.93
CA HIS A 62 -5.42 -12.78 6.01
C HIS A 62 -4.62 -13.09 4.73
N ASN A 63 -4.91 -14.21 4.06
CA ASN A 63 -4.24 -14.55 2.80
C ASN A 63 -4.58 -13.54 1.70
N LEU A 64 -5.86 -13.14 1.61
CA LEU A 64 -6.26 -12.09 0.67
C LEU A 64 -5.59 -10.75 1.00
N LEU A 65 -5.52 -10.39 2.28
CA LEU A 65 -4.86 -9.17 2.72
C LEU A 65 -3.38 -9.17 2.32
N GLN A 66 -2.67 -10.26 2.59
CA GLN A 66 -1.28 -10.44 2.21
C GLN A 66 -1.08 -10.37 0.69
N SER A 67 -1.95 -11.03 -0.09
CA SER A 67 -1.94 -10.97 -1.56
C SER A 67 -2.10 -9.55 -2.08
N ILE A 68 -3.07 -8.79 -1.56
CA ILE A 68 -3.30 -7.40 -1.96
C ILE A 68 -2.09 -6.54 -1.61
N THR A 69 -1.48 -6.73 -0.43
CA THR A 69 -0.25 -6.03 -0.05
C THR A 69 0.89 -6.30 -1.03
N LEU A 70 1.12 -7.55 -1.44
CA LEU A 70 2.13 -7.87 -2.45
C LEU A 70 1.84 -7.22 -3.82
N LEU A 71 0.57 -7.10 -4.19
CA LEU A 71 0.18 -6.52 -5.48
C LEU A 71 0.39 -5.00 -5.56
N THR A 72 0.55 -4.30 -4.44
CA THR A 72 0.87 -2.85 -4.43
C THR A 72 2.19 -2.51 -5.12
N ILE A 73 3.13 -3.45 -5.11
CA ILE A 73 4.46 -3.33 -5.74
C ILE A 73 4.63 -4.32 -6.92
N PHE A 74 3.52 -4.81 -7.48
CA PHE A 74 3.53 -5.82 -8.53
C PHE A 74 4.36 -5.38 -9.75
N LYS A 75 5.43 -6.14 -10.04
CA LYS A 75 6.37 -5.89 -11.15
C LYS A 75 6.83 -4.41 -11.20
N LEU A 76 6.99 -3.79 -10.03
CA LEU A 76 7.58 -2.47 -9.88
C LEU A 76 8.96 -2.43 -10.56
N ASN A 77 9.29 -1.34 -11.25
CA ASN A 77 10.52 -1.14 -12.03
C ASN A 77 10.71 -2.08 -13.24
N ASN A 78 9.72 -2.91 -13.57
CA ASN A 78 9.73 -3.71 -14.80
C ASN A 78 8.91 -2.97 -15.86
N HIS A 79 9.60 -2.23 -16.73
CA HIS A 79 8.98 -1.56 -17.87
C HIS A 79 8.87 -2.54 -19.04
N SER A 80 7.72 -2.56 -19.70
CA SER A 80 7.48 -3.41 -20.86
C SER A 80 6.94 -2.57 -22.01
N ASN A 81 5.64 -2.68 -22.30
CA ASN A 81 4.97 -1.81 -23.27
C ASN A 81 3.86 -1.05 -22.56
N GLN A 82 3.45 0.08 -23.14
CA GLN A 82 2.48 1.00 -22.53
C GLN A 82 1.19 0.31 -22.06
N LYS A 83 0.67 -0.68 -22.81
CA LYS A 83 -0.56 -1.39 -22.43
C LYS A 83 -0.35 -2.26 -21.20
N VAL A 84 0.75 -3.01 -21.16
CA VAL A 84 1.12 -3.86 -20.02
C VAL A 84 1.46 -3.01 -18.80
N ASP A 85 2.16 -1.90 -18.99
CA ASP A 85 2.55 -0.99 -17.90
C ASP A 85 1.31 -0.32 -17.30
N ARG A 86 0.32 0.07 -18.11
CA ARG A 86 -0.97 0.57 -17.63
C ARG A 86 -1.74 -0.48 -16.82
N LEU A 87 -1.74 -1.74 -17.25
CA LEU A 87 -2.37 -2.82 -16.49
C LEU A 87 -1.68 -3.04 -15.14
N ARG A 88 -0.34 -3.06 -15.11
CA ARG A 88 0.44 -3.17 -13.88
C ARG A 88 0.18 -1.98 -12.95
N PHE A 89 0.14 -0.77 -13.50
CA PHE A 89 -0.25 0.42 -12.74
C PHE A 89 -1.62 0.25 -12.11
N ASN A 90 -2.64 -0.17 -12.87
CA ASN A 90 -3.99 -0.39 -12.35
C ASN A 90 -4.03 -1.44 -11.23
N VAL A 91 -3.26 -2.53 -11.36
CA VAL A 91 -3.12 -3.54 -10.30
C VAL A 91 -2.58 -2.90 -9.02
N ARG A 92 -1.49 -2.13 -9.12
CA ARG A 92 -0.88 -1.47 -7.96
C ARG A 92 -1.81 -0.43 -7.34
N HIS A 93 -2.39 0.44 -8.16
CA HIS A 93 -3.30 1.50 -7.75
C HIS A 93 -4.53 0.94 -7.03
N ASN A 94 -5.22 -0.04 -7.64
CA ASN A 94 -6.41 -0.64 -7.03
C ASN A 94 -6.08 -1.41 -5.74
N SER A 95 -4.90 -2.02 -5.65
CA SER A 95 -4.44 -2.71 -4.44
C SER A 95 -4.22 -1.72 -3.30
N ARG A 96 -3.50 -0.62 -3.56
CA ARG A 96 -3.30 0.48 -2.59
C ARG A 96 -4.63 1.06 -2.11
N TRP A 97 -5.56 1.28 -3.04
CA TRP A 97 -6.91 1.72 -2.72
C TRP A 97 -7.60 0.74 -1.76
N CYS A 98 -7.61 -0.56 -2.07
CA CYS A 98 -8.24 -1.57 -1.21
C CYS A 98 -7.68 -1.53 0.23
N LEU A 99 -6.35 -1.43 0.38
CA LEU A 99 -5.70 -1.36 1.69
C LEU A 99 -6.03 -0.05 2.43
N ASN A 100 -6.11 1.08 1.73
CA ASN A 100 -6.50 2.35 2.36
C ASN A 100 -7.96 2.29 2.88
N TRP A 101 -8.87 1.64 2.17
CA TRP A 101 -10.24 1.43 2.66
C TRP A 101 -10.27 0.54 3.91
N ILE A 102 -9.47 -0.52 3.94
CA ILE A 102 -9.29 -1.34 5.14
C ILE A 102 -8.73 -0.50 6.28
N LYS A 103 -7.71 0.32 6.01
CA LYS A 103 -7.15 1.24 7.00
C LYS A 103 -8.25 2.11 7.57
N ILE A 104 -9.04 2.82 6.76
CA ILE A 104 -10.04 3.82 7.21
C ILE A 104 -11.20 3.21 8.00
N TYR A 105 -11.69 2.02 7.62
CA TYR A 105 -12.90 1.41 8.21
C TYR A 105 -12.62 0.24 9.13
N GLY A 106 -11.40 -0.28 9.14
CA GLY A 106 -10.97 -1.34 10.02
C GLY A 106 -10.95 -0.91 11.49
N ASP A 107 -11.18 -1.86 12.38
CA ASP A 107 -10.96 -1.67 13.82
C ASP A 107 -9.48 -1.83 14.20
N ALA A 108 -9.19 -1.83 15.50
CA ALA A 108 -7.83 -1.95 16.02
C ALA A 108 -7.11 -3.23 15.56
N GLN A 109 -7.83 -4.36 15.46
CA GLN A 109 -7.25 -5.63 15.04
C GLN A 109 -6.93 -5.59 13.55
N ASP A 110 -7.85 -5.06 12.75
CA ASP A 110 -7.68 -4.92 11.31
C ASP A 110 -6.49 -4.01 10.96
N PHE A 111 -6.29 -2.96 11.77
CA PHE A 111 -5.15 -2.07 11.68
C PHE A 111 -3.84 -2.79 12.03
N ALA A 112 -3.83 -3.60 13.09
CA ALA A 112 -2.68 -4.44 13.45
C ALA A 112 -2.34 -5.43 12.33
N ASP A 113 -3.34 -6.03 11.69
CA ASP A 113 -3.16 -6.95 10.58
C ASP A 113 -2.50 -6.26 9.38
N LEU A 114 -2.84 -5.00 9.10
CA LEU A 114 -2.16 -4.19 8.08
C LEU A 114 -0.66 -3.99 8.39
N VAL A 115 -0.33 -3.64 9.63
CA VAL A 115 1.06 -3.48 10.08
C VAL A 115 1.83 -4.79 9.91
N ASN A 116 1.20 -5.91 10.28
CA ASN A 116 1.79 -7.26 10.21
C ASN A 116 2.05 -7.73 8.77
N VAL A 117 1.20 -7.39 7.80
CA VAL A 117 1.45 -7.72 6.39
C VAL A 117 2.44 -6.77 5.71
N GLY A 118 2.98 -5.78 6.43
CA GLY A 118 3.97 -4.83 5.90
C GLY A 118 3.35 -3.64 5.16
N TYR A 119 2.18 -3.16 5.60
CA TYR A 119 1.55 -1.98 4.99
C TYR A 119 2.46 -0.74 5.03
N GLY A 120 3.17 -0.50 6.13
CA GLY A 120 4.12 0.63 6.28
C GLY A 120 5.21 0.59 5.21
N LYS A 121 5.84 -0.57 5.02
CA LYS A 121 6.82 -0.79 3.95
C LYS A 121 6.27 -0.46 2.56
N VAL A 122 5.08 -0.95 2.21
CA VAL A 122 4.57 -0.78 0.83
C VAL A 122 4.09 0.64 0.52
N ILE A 123 3.62 1.41 1.51
CA ILE A 123 3.29 2.82 1.30
C ILE A 123 4.55 3.66 1.06
N CYS A 124 5.66 3.35 1.73
CA CYS A 124 6.96 3.99 1.51
C CYS A 124 7.49 3.71 0.10
N ILE A 125 7.58 2.43 -0.28
CA ILE A 125 8.03 2.03 -1.63
C ILE A 125 7.16 2.67 -2.72
N SER A 126 5.85 2.75 -2.50
CA SER A 126 4.93 3.37 -3.45
C SER A 126 5.21 4.87 -3.60
N LEU A 127 5.54 5.57 -2.51
CA LEU A 127 5.92 6.99 -2.55
C LEU A 127 7.21 7.21 -3.33
N SER A 128 8.26 6.43 -3.06
CA SER A 128 9.57 6.52 -3.73
C SER A 128 9.47 6.35 -5.25
N THR A 129 8.46 5.62 -5.71
CA THR A 129 8.24 5.34 -7.14
C THR A 129 7.22 6.26 -7.81
N ALA A 130 6.64 7.22 -7.07
CA ALA A 130 5.69 8.18 -7.60
C ALA A 130 6.36 9.36 -8.35
N GLY A 131 7.67 9.29 -8.62
CA GLY A 131 8.45 10.35 -9.27
C GLY A 131 8.31 10.40 -10.79
N GLY A 132 7.40 11.24 -11.28
CA GLY A 132 7.31 11.71 -12.66
C GLY A 132 6.77 13.14 -12.74
N ILE A 133 6.35 13.59 -13.92
CA ILE A 133 5.80 14.95 -14.15
C ILE A 133 4.37 14.83 -14.71
N GLY A 134 3.36 15.21 -13.92
CA GLY A 134 1.96 15.32 -14.36
C GLY A 134 0.94 15.30 -13.20
N GLU A 135 -0.29 15.76 -13.47
CA GLU A 135 -1.38 15.86 -12.48
C GLU A 135 -1.78 14.50 -11.87
N GLU A 136 -1.83 13.43 -12.67
CA GLU A 136 -2.16 12.08 -12.20
C GLU A 136 -1.10 11.51 -11.23
N GLU A 137 0.15 11.97 -11.34
CA GLU A 137 1.26 11.57 -10.48
C GLU A 137 1.31 12.41 -9.20
N ASP A 138 0.99 13.70 -9.29
CA ASP A 138 0.81 14.59 -8.13
C ASP A 138 -0.29 14.08 -7.19
N ASP A 139 -1.39 13.54 -7.74
CA ASP A 139 -2.45 12.91 -6.96
C ASP A 139 -1.98 11.62 -6.24
N GLU A 140 -1.18 10.77 -6.91
CA GLU A 140 -0.60 9.58 -6.27
C GLU A 140 0.39 9.95 -5.17
N ILE A 141 1.22 10.98 -5.38
CA ILE A 141 2.14 11.53 -4.36
C ILE A 141 1.33 12.04 -3.16
N ARG A 142 0.32 12.88 -3.40
CA ARG A 142 -0.52 13.45 -2.33
C ARG A 142 -1.24 12.36 -1.54
N ASN A 143 -1.73 11.33 -2.22
CA ASN A 143 -2.37 10.18 -1.58
C ASN A 143 -1.36 9.35 -0.77
N GLY A 144 -0.15 9.13 -1.29
CA GLY A 144 0.93 8.46 -0.57
C GLY A 144 1.31 9.18 0.72
N LEU A 145 1.56 10.49 0.64
CA LEU A 145 1.88 11.34 1.79
C LEU A 145 0.76 11.37 2.84
N ASN A 146 -0.49 11.53 2.39
CA ASN A 146 -1.65 11.46 3.28
C ASN A 146 -1.77 10.10 3.98
N ASN A 147 -1.55 8.99 3.25
CA ASN A 147 -1.60 7.67 3.83
C ASN A 147 -0.54 7.49 4.92
N ILE A 148 0.70 7.92 4.68
CA ILE A 148 1.78 7.87 5.68
C ILE A 148 1.40 8.70 6.92
N TYR A 149 0.99 9.95 6.72
CA TYR A 149 0.62 10.87 7.80
C TYR A 149 -0.48 10.28 8.69
N TRP A 150 -1.61 9.86 8.09
CA TRP A 150 -2.73 9.32 8.85
C TRP A 150 -2.42 7.95 9.47
N PHE A 151 -1.63 7.12 8.79
CA PHE A 151 -1.27 5.80 9.31
C PHE A 151 -0.40 5.90 10.56
N LEU A 152 0.55 6.84 10.62
CA LEU A 152 1.33 7.09 11.82
C LEU A 152 0.46 7.72 12.91
N LYS A 153 -0.21 8.83 12.61
CA LYS A 153 -1.02 9.56 13.58
C LYS A 153 -2.06 8.69 14.28
N GLU A 154 -2.75 7.84 13.53
CA GLU A 154 -3.78 6.96 14.10
C GLU A 154 -3.18 5.89 15.04
N GLN A 155 -1.92 5.50 14.88
CA GLN A 155 -1.25 4.62 15.84
C GLN A 155 -0.92 5.34 17.15
N HIS A 156 -0.51 6.60 17.10
CA HIS A 156 -0.12 7.38 18.29
C HIS A 156 -1.32 7.95 19.06
N GLU A 157 -2.31 8.48 18.34
CA GLU A 157 -3.44 9.20 18.92
C GLU A 157 -4.72 8.35 18.96
N GLY A 158 -4.72 7.19 18.30
CA GLY A 158 -5.93 6.42 18.06
C GLY A 158 -6.79 7.06 16.96
N ARG A 159 -8.03 6.59 16.86
CA ARG A 159 -9.00 7.06 15.87
C ARG A 159 -10.35 7.30 16.51
N ASN A 160 -10.97 8.43 16.21
CA ASN A 160 -12.32 8.80 16.70
C ASN A 160 -13.39 8.91 15.59
N TRP A 161 -13.01 8.74 14.32
CA TRP A 161 -13.92 8.69 13.18
C TRP A 161 -14.06 7.28 12.61
N TYR A 162 -15.15 7.00 11.88
CA TYR A 162 -15.47 5.67 11.36
C TYR A 162 -15.48 4.57 12.44
N SER A 163 -14.47 3.69 12.44
CA SER A 163 -14.23 2.68 13.48
C SER A 163 -13.25 3.23 14.51
N SER A 164 -13.76 3.59 15.68
CA SER A 164 -12.93 4.18 16.74
C SER A 164 -12.06 3.14 17.43
N PHE A 165 -10.81 3.51 17.72
CA PHE A 165 -9.90 2.73 18.55
C PHE A 165 -8.95 3.63 19.35
N GLN A 166 -8.42 3.11 20.46
CA GLN A 166 -7.41 3.77 21.28
C GLN A 166 -6.03 3.70 20.62
N PRO A 167 -5.06 4.56 21.01
CA PRO A 167 -3.67 4.43 20.58
C PRO A 167 -3.15 3.00 20.58
N LEU A 168 -2.33 2.66 19.58
CA LEU A 168 -1.75 1.34 19.36
C LEU A 168 -0.21 1.39 19.52
N PRO A 169 0.31 1.67 20.74
CA PRO A 169 1.74 1.94 20.97
C PRO A 169 2.65 0.76 20.60
N PHE A 170 2.14 -0.47 20.63
CA PHE A 170 2.91 -1.65 20.24
C PHE A 170 3.20 -1.72 18.73
N LEU A 171 2.36 -1.09 17.90
CA LEU A 171 2.50 -1.10 16.44
C LEU A 171 3.40 0.04 15.94
N VAL A 172 3.46 1.14 16.70
CA VAL A 172 4.25 2.34 16.39
C VAL A 172 5.68 1.95 16.01
N ARG A 173 6.37 1.24 16.90
CA ARG A 173 7.77 0.88 16.71
C ARG A 173 7.99 0.05 15.44
N GLN A 174 7.12 -0.91 15.17
CA GLN A 174 7.21 -1.74 13.97
C GLN A 174 6.98 -0.93 12.70
N THR A 175 6.07 0.04 12.74
CA THR A 175 5.83 0.96 11.61
C THR A 175 7.02 1.90 11.39
N GLU A 176 7.56 2.48 12.47
CA GLU A 176 8.75 3.35 12.43
C GLU A 176 9.94 2.62 11.82
N GLU A 177 10.23 1.40 12.30
CA GLU A 177 11.30 0.54 11.75
C GLU A 177 11.07 0.26 10.25
N GLN A 178 9.85 -0.05 9.81
CA GLN A 178 9.55 -0.23 8.38
C GLN A 178 9.75 1.03 7.53
N ILE A 179 9.46 2.21 8.07
CA ILE A 179 9.60 3.49 7.36
C ILE A 179 11.08 3.87 7.23
N GLU A 180 11.85 3.69 8.31
CA GLU A 180 13.28 3.95 8.34
C GLU A 180 14.05 3.00 7.42
N GLU A 181 13.77 1.69 7.47
CA GLU A 181 14.44 0.69 6.63
C GLU A 181 14.24 0.94 5.13
N GLU A 182 13.10 1.51 4.72
CA GLU A 182 12.79 1.79 3.32
C GLU A 182 13.18 3.22 2.88
N GLY A 183 13.82 4.01 3.76
CA GLY A 183 14.32 5.35 3.42
C GLY A 183 13.21 6.36 3.09
N ALA A 184 12.04 6.23 3.72
CA ALA A 184 10.89 7.07 3.38
C ALA A 184 11.11 8.54 3.76
N ILE A 185 11.95 8.83 4.75
CA ILE A 185 12.28 10.20 5.19
C ILE A 185 13.02 10.93 4.07
N GLU A 186 14.03 10.29 3.48
CA GLU A 186 14.83 10.82 2.37
C GLU A 186 13.95 11.13 1.16
N GLU A 187 12.99 10.26 0.87
CA GLU A 187 12.05 10.44 -0.23
C GLU A 187 11.08 11.61 0.02
N ILE A 188 10.57 11.73 1.25
CA ILE A 188 9.73 12.88 1.65
C ILE A 188 10.54 14.18 1.55
N GLU A 189 11.81 14.18 1.98
CA GLU A 189 12.69 15.34 1.86
C GLU A 189 12.99 15.71 0.41
N ALA A 190 13.19 14.73 -0.47
CA ALA A 190 13.37 14.97 -1.90
C ALA A 190 12.14 15.65 -2.51
N LEU A 191 10.92 15.20 -2.18
CA LEU A 191 9.67 15.81 -2.63
C LEU A 191 9.53 17.28 -2.19
N MET A 192 10.01 17.63 -0.99
CA MET A 192 9.99 19.02 -0.52
C MET A 192 10.91 19.94 -1.35
N ASN A 193 11.99 19.39 -1.92
CA ASN A 193 13.02 20.13 -2.64
C ASN A 193 12.79 20.17 -4.17
N ASN A 194 12.03 19.22 -4.73
CA ASN A 194 11.95 18.95 -6.17
C ASN A 194 10.93 19.79 -6.98
N GLY A 195 10.71 21.06 -6.63
CA GLY A 195 9.87 21.95 -7.46
C GLY A 195 8.37 21.63 -7.50
N TYR A 196 7.90 20.65 -6.72
CA TYR A 196 6.49 20.30 -6.56
C TYR A 196 5.64 21.46 -6.00
N ASP A 197 4.33 21.36 -6.22
CA ASP A 197 3.34 22.33 -5.77
C ASP A 197 3.34 22.53 -4.24
N ILE A 198 2.85 23.69 -3.80
CA ILE A 198 2.79 24.10 -2.39
C ILE A 198 2.02 23.07 -1.55
N ASP A 199 0.96 22.49 -2.11
CA ASP A 199 0.13 21.49 -1.41
C ASP A 199 0.90 20.19 -1.14
N ILE A 200 1.69 19.71 -2.11
CA ILE A 200 2.54 18.52 -1.92
C ILE A 200 3.59 18.78 -0.85
N LYS A 201 4.21 19.96 -0.86
CA LYS A 201 5.19 20.36 0.16
C LYS A 201 4.58 20.44 1.54
N PHE A 202 3.35 20.97 1.66
CA PHE A 202 2.63 21.01 2.92
C PHE A 202 2.35 19.61 3.46
N MET A 203 1.86 18.70 2.61
CA MET A 203 1.62 17.29 2.98
C MET A 203 2.91 16.56 3.35
N ALA A 204 3.99 16.78 2.60
CA ALA A 204 5.30 16.21 2.86
C ALA A 204 5.84 16.66 4.22
N ASN A 205 5.69 17.95 4.55
CA ASN A 205 6.07 18.46 5.86
C ASN A 205 5.23 17.83 6.99
N GLY A 206 3.94 17.61 6.78
CA GLY A 206 3.07 16.92 7.73
C GLY A 206 3.52 15.47 7.97
N ALA A 207 3.72 14.70 6.89
CA ALA A 207 4.20 13.33 6.96
C ALA A 207 5.57 13.25 7.64
N LYS A 208 6.52 14.12 7.27
CA LYS A 208 7.83 14.21 7.90
C LYS A 208 7.74 14.52 9.40
N THR A 209 6.90 15.48 9.77
CA THR A 209 6.70 15.88 11.17
C THR A 209 6.15 14.72 11.99
N GLU A 210 5.16 14.00 11.45
CA GLU A 210 4.61 12.83 12.13
C GLU A 210 5.63 11.70 12.24
N THR A 211 6.43 11.45 11.20
CA THR A 211 7.53 10.48 11.26
C THR A 211 8.59 10.88 12.29
N LEU A 212 9.01 12.16 12.34
CA LEU A 212 10.13 12.63 13.16
C LEU A 212 9.78 12.99 14.61
N ASN A 213 8.57 13.48 14.88
CA ASN A 213 8.18 13.94 16.22
C ASN A 213 8.32 12.83 17.27
N HIS A 214 8.18 11.57 16.85
CA HIS A 214 8.15 10.42 17.76
C HIS A 214 9.51 9.73 17.93
N PHE A 215 10.43 9.85 16.96
CA PHE A 215 11.84 9.50 17.16
C PHE A 215 12.51 10.38 18.24
N ILE A 216 12.04 11.62 18.41
CA ILE A 216 12.61 12.57 19.37
C ILE A 216 12.04 12.38 20.79
N HIS A 217 10.79 11.90 20.92
CA HIS A 217 10.13 11.72 22.22
C HIS A 217 10.44 10.37 22.91
N ASN A 218 11.24 9.50 22.28
CA ASN A 218 11.74 8.25 22.84
C ASN A 218 13.21 8.31 23.33
N ASN A 219 13.81 9.50 23.46
CA ASN A 219 15.14 9.71 24.05
C ASN A 219 15.08 10.11 25.53
#